data_AF-A0A0G1X345-F1
#
_entry.id   AF-A0A0G1X345-F1
#
_cell.length_a   1.000
_cell.length_b   1.000
_cell.length_c   1.000
_cell.angle_alpha   90.00
_cell.angle_beta   90.00
_cell.angle_gamma   90.00
#
_symmetry.space_group_name_H-M   'P 1'
#
loop_
_entity.id
_entity.type
_entity.pdbx_description
1 polymer ?
#
loop_
_entity_poly.entity_id
_entity_poly.type
_entity_poly.pdbx_seq_one_letter_code
_entity_poly.pdbx_strand_id
1 'polypeptide(L)'
;MNGNRGSARLRAAIEKARAANMPAENIERATLRGGGAGNESYEEVSYEVYGPGGTALIIVGMTDNKNRTAAELRHLLGIHDASLASPGSAEWAFVRSGDTWVPKVLTKVNEADQRALELLIDALDEHADVKSIFSNAEKS
;
A
#
# COMPACT_ATOMS: atom_id res chain seq x y z
N MET A 1 11.63 35.11 17.86
CA MET A 1 10.70 34.17 18.53
C MET A 1 9.37 34.15 17.78
N ASN A 2 9.03 32.96 17.28
CA ASN A 2 7.73 32.34 17.01
C ASN A 2 6.57 33.09 16.30
N GLY A 3 6.23 32.59 15.12
CA GLY A 3 4.90 32.72 14.49
C GLY A 3 4.46 31.38 13.90
N ASN A 4 3.94 30.48 14.74
CA ASN A 4 3.39 29.17 14.38
C ASN A 4 2.03 29.34 13.65
N ARG A 5 1.99 29.02 12.34
CA ARG A 5 0.77 28.93 11.52
C ARG A 5 0.64 27.56 10.83
N GLY A 6 0.84 26.46 11.58
CA GLY A 6 0.79 25.10 11.00
C GLY A 6 -0.18 24.11 11.66
N SER A 7 -1.02 24.52 12.62
CA SER A 7 -1.66 23.57 13.56
C SER A 7 -3.19 23.61 13.58
N ALA A 8 -3.81 23.44 12.40
CA ALA A 8 -5.24 23.12 12.31
C ALA A 8 -5.49 21.90 11.41
N ARG A 9 -4.91 21.88 10.20
CA ARG A 9 -4.97 20.70 9.30
C ARG A 9 -4.20 19.49 9.83
N LEU A 10 -3.02 19.71 10.42
CA LEU A 10 -2.21 18.63 10.98
C LEU A 10 -2.90 17.96 12.18
N ARG A 11 -3.60 18.74 13.01
CA ARG A 11 -4.36 18.20 14.16
C ARG A 11 -5.59 17.41 13.70
N ALA A 12 -6.32 17.87 12.69
CA ALA A 12 -7.44 17.13 12.13
C ALA A 12 -7.02 15.80 11.49
N ALA A 13 -5.84 15.76 10.84
CA ALA A 13 -5.28 14.53 10.28
C ALA A 13 -4.83 13.54 11.38
N ILE A 14 -4.22 14.04 12.46
CA ILE A 14 -3.77 13.22 13.60
C ILE A 14 -4.97 12.68 14.41
N GLU A 15 -6.04 13.45 14.58
CA GLU A 15 -7.28 12.97 15.20
C GLU A 15 -7.96 11.87 14.36
N LYS A 16 -7.87 11.95 13.02
CA LYS A 16 -8.35 10.90 12.12
C LYS A 16 -7.48 9.64 12.19
N ALA A 17 -6.16 9.80 12.34
CA ALA A 17 -5.21 8.69 12.45
C ALA A 17 -5.31 7.95 13.80
N ARG A 18 -5.65 8.64 14.90
CA ARG A 18 -5.87 8.00 16.23
C ARG A 18 -7.17 7.20 16.33
N ALA A 19 -8.13 7.43 15.42
CA ALA A 19 -9.34 6.62 15.33
C ALA A 19 -9.11 5.31 14.54
N ALA A 20 -8.03 5.20 13.77
CA ALA A 20 -7.71 4.02 12.95
C ALA A 20 -6.89 2.96 13.73
N ASN A 21 -7.26 2.73 14.99
CA ASN A 21 -6.83 1.58 15.76
C ASN A 21 -7.35 0.30 15.10
N MET A 22 -6.70 -0.15 14.02
CA MET A 22 -7.07 -1.30 13.15
C MET A 22 -8.16 -2.20 13.74
N PRO A 23 -9.45 -1.87 13.55
CA PRO A 23 -10.52 -2.77 13.91
C PRO A 23 -11.00 -3.38 12.60
N ALA A 24 -10.82 -4.68 12.40
CA ALA A 24 -11.68 -5.64 11.67
C ALA A 24 -12.56 -5.22 10.44
N GLU A 25 -12.45 -4.01 9.87
CA GLU A 25 -13.49 -3.35 9.06
C GLU A 25 -13.05 -3.18 7.60
N ASN A 26 -11.78 -3.45 7.27
CA ASN A 26 -11.31 -3.50 5.88
C ASN A 26 -11.67 -4.83 5.16
N ILE A 27 -12.23 -5.81 5.86
CA ILE A 27 -12.66 -7.08 5.25
C ILE A 27 -13.95 -6.90 4.43
N GLU A 28 -14.81 -5.92 4.78
CA GLU A 28 -16.13 -5.77 4.13
C GLU A 28 -16.11 -4.97 2.81
N ARG A 29 -15.12 -4.08 2.59
CA ARG A 29 -15.02 -3.34 1.30
C ARG A 29 -14.56 -4.21 0.14
N ALA A 30 -13.91 -5.35 0.40
CA ALA A 30 -13.42 -6.25 -0.63
C ALA A 30 -14.56 -6.94 -1.42
N THR A 31 -15.74 -7.08 -0.82
CA THR A 31 -16.86 -7.84 -1.40
C THR A 31 -17.73 -7.03 -2.38
N LEU A 32 -17.69 -5.69 -2.32
CA LEU A 32 -18.62 -4.83 -3.08
C LEU A 32 -18.14 -4.38 -4.47
N ARG A 33 -16.89 -4.66 -4.86
CA ARG A 33 -16.34 -4.31 -6.20
C ARG A 33 -16.24 -5.50 -7.17
N GLY A 34 -17.03 -6.56 -6.94
CA GLY A 34 -17.08 -7.76 -7.80
C GLY A 34 -18.18 -7.75 -8.87
N GLY A 35 -18.84 -6.62 -9.13
CA GLY A 35 -19.99 -6.51 -10.03
C GLY A 35 -19.66 -5.89 -11.39
N GLY A 36 -18.62 -6.37 -12.08
CA GLY A 36 -18.29 -5.93 -13.43
C GLY A 36 -18.92 -6.84 -14.49
N ALA A 37 -20.09 -6.45 -15.01
CA ALA A 37 -20.70 -7.09 -16.17
C ALA A 37 -19.96 -6.66 -17.44
N GLY A 38 -19.03 -7.49 -17.92
CA GLY A 38 -18.29 -7.27 -19.17
C GLY A 38 -17.40 -8.46 -19.48
N ASN A 39 -17.21 -8.77 -20.77
CA ASN A 39 -16.43 -9.91 -21.28
C ASN A 39 -14.91 -9.72 -21.12
N GLU A 40 -14.50 -8.97 -20.09
CA GLU A 40 -13.11 -8.67 -19.76
C GLU A 40 -12.66 -9.65 -18.69
N SER A 41 -11.75 -10.54 -19.05
CA SER A 41 -11.16 -11.49 -18.10
C SER A 41 -10.20 -10.75 -17.17
N TYR A 42 -10.66 -10.43 -15.97
CA TYR A 42 -9.80 -9.91 -14.91
C TYR A 42 -8.98 -11.05 -14.30
N GLU A 43 -7.68 -10.85 -14.17
CA GLU A 43 -6.77 -11.79 -13.52
C GLU A 43 -6.15 -11.18 -12.26
N GLU A 44 -5.87 -12.04 -11.28
CA GLU A 44 -5.17 -11.65 -10.06
C GLU A 44 -3.68 -11.47 -10.35
N VAL A 45 -3.14 -10.35 -9.86
CA VAL A 45 -1.72 -10.01 -9.99
C VAL A 45 -1.16 -9.61 -8.64
N SER A 46 0.10 -9.98 -8.41
CA SER A 46 0.87 -9.54 -7.25
C SER A 46 2.14 -8.84 -7.71
N TYR A 47 2.39 -7.67 -7.15
CA TYR A 47 3.56 -6.84 -7.42
C TYR A 47 4.38 -6.68 -6.15
N GLU A 48 5.69 -6.85 -6.30
CA GLU A 48 6.65 -6.69 -5.21
C GLU A 48 7.27 -5.31 -5.30
N VAL A 49 7.35 -4.61 -4.18
CA VAL A 49 7.78 -3.21 -4.14
C VAL A 49 8.73 -2.99 -2.99
N TYR A 50 9.75 -2.16 -3.23
CA TYR A 50 10.55 -1.55 -2.18
C TYR A 50 10.17 -0.08 -2.05
N GLY A 51 9.67 0.28 -0.87
CA GLY A 51 9.26 1.63 -0.51
C GLY A 51 10.29 2.38 0.35
N PRO A 52 9.92 3.57 0.85
CA PRO A 52 10.77 4.40 1.70
C PRO A 52 11.35 3.65 2.90
N GLY A 53 12.58 4.00 3.29
CA GLY A 53 13.26 3.33 4.40
C GLY A 53 13.59 1.84 4.16
N GLY A 54 13.53 1.38 2.90
CA GLY A 54 13.81 -0.02 2.54
C GLY A 54 12.71 -0.99 2.93
N THR A 55 11.49 -0.51 3.16
CA THR A 55 10.36 -1.38 3.47
C THR A 55 9.97 -2.21 2.26
N ALA A 56 9.68 -3.48 2.49
CA ALA A 56 9.12 -4.37 1.49
C ALA A 56 7.60 -4.26 1.51
N LEU A 57 6.98 -4.18 0.34
CA LEU A 57 5.54 -4.24 0.14
C LEU A 57 5.15 -5.32 -0.87
N ILE A 58 4.00 -5.93 -0.64
CA ILE A 58 3.28 -6.77 -1.61
C ILE A 58 1.97 -6.07 -1.95
N ILE A 59 1.77 -5.78 -3.22
CA ILE A 59 0.54 -5.18 -3.75
C ILE A 59 -0.21 -6.27 -4.50
N VAL A 60 -1.42 -6.60 -4.06
CA VAL A 60 -2.31 -7.54 -4.73
C VAL A 60 -3.41 -6.75 -5.43
N GLY A 61 -3.66 -7.09 -6.68
CA GLY A 61 -4.63 -6.42 -7.53
C GLY A 61 -5.39 -7.36 -8.46
N MET A 62 -6.40 -6.83 -9.12
CA MET A 62 -7.06 -7.49 -10.26
C MET A 62 -7.01 -6.55 -11.46
N THR A 63 -6.58 -7.08 -12.60
CA THR A 63 -6.42 -6.29 -13.82
C THR A 63 -6.82 -7.10 -15.04
N ASP A 64 -7.31 -6.42 -16.06
CA ASP A 64 -7.52 -6.91 -17.42
C ASP A 64 -6.24 -6.80 -18.27
N ASN A 65 -5.22 -6.07 -17.80
CA ASN A 65 -3.97 -5.82 -18.52
C ASN A 65 -2.79 -5.58 -17.57
N LYS A 66 -2.01 -6.64 -17.29
CA LYS A 66 -0.81 -6.55 -16.43
C LYS A 66 0.19 -5.47 -16.84
N ASN A 67 0.35 -5.24 -18.14
CA ASN A 67 1.34 -4.31 -18.65
C ASN A 67 0.93 -2.87 -18.38
N ARG A 68 -0.37 -2.55 -18.53
CA ARG A 68 -0.94 -1.23 -18.16
C ARG A 68 -0.74 -0.99 -16.67
N THR A 69 -1.25 -1.88 -15.83
CA THR A 69 -1.18 -1.74 -14.36
C THR A 69 0.27 -1.65 -13.88
N ALA A 70 1.18 -2.47 -14.42
CA ALA A 70 2.60 -2.39 -14.04
C ALA A 70 3.25 -1.07 -14.48
N ALA A 71 2.85 -0.47 -15.59
CA ALA A 71 3.36 0.83 -16.03
C ALA A 71 2.84 1.97 -15.13
N GLU A 72 1.55 1.94 -14.80
CA GLU A 72 0.91 2.89 -13.89
C GLU A 72 1.50 2.83 -12.48
N LEU A 73 1.68 1.61 -11.94
CA LEU A 73 2.34 1.40 -10.65
C LEU A 73 3.78 1.91 -10.67
N ARG A 74 4.57 1.65 -11.72
CA ARG A 74 5.95 2.19 -11.80
C ARG A 74 5.97 3.72 -11.77
N HIS A 75 5.03 4.36 -12.46
CA HIS A 75 4.93 5.82 -12.44
C HIS A 75 4.59 6.34 -11.04
N LEU A 76 3.57 5.77 -10.39
CA LEU A 76 3.16 6.12 -9.04
C LEU A 76 4.29 5.91 -8.03
N LEU A 77 4.92 4.74 -8.06
CA LEU A 77 6.05 4.40 -7.18
C LEU A 77 7.20 5.40 -7.33
N GLY A 78 7.53 5.79 -8.57
CA GLY A 78 8.60 6.76 -8.84
C GLY A 78 8.34 8.16 -8.25
N ILE A 79 7.07 8.57 -8.07
CA ILE A 79 6.71 9.84 -7.42
C ILE A 79 6.97 9.77 -5.90
N HIS A 80 6.88 8.58 -5.32
CA HIS A 80 6.95 8.33 -3.87
C HIS A 80 8.29 7.70 -3.42
N ASP A 81 9.34 7.82 -4.23
CA ASP A 81 10.67 7.24 -3.95
C ASP A 81 10.62 5.73 -3.65
N ALA A 82 9.74 5.03 -4.38
CA ALA A 82 9.56 3.59 -4.31
C ALA A 82 9.84 2.94 -5.67
N SER A 83 10.10 1.63 -5.66
CA SER A 83 10.46 0.90 -6.88
C SER A 83 9.77 -0.44 -6.96
N LEU A 84 9.32 -0.78 -8.16
CA LEU A 84 8.80 -2.11 -8.48
C LEU A 84 9.98 -3.09 -8.57
N ALA A 85 9.91 -4.16 -7.78
CA ALA A 85 10.92 -5.20 -7.72
C ALA A 85 10.58 -6.38 -8.63
N SER A 86 11.59 -7.19 -8.95
CA SER A 86 11.39 -8.46 -9.66
C SER A 86 10.66 -9.47 -8.76
N PRO A 87 9.86 -10.39 -9.32
CA PRO A 87 9.26 -11.47 -8.55
C PRO A 87 10.30 -12.24 -7.71
N GLY A 88 9.97 -12.53 -6.45
CA GLY A 88 10.83 -13.18 -5.45
C GLY A 88 11.75 -12.23 -4.65
N SER A 89 11.76 -10.93 -4.95
CA SER A 89 12.64 -9.95 -4.29
C SER A 89 12.16 -9.52 -2.90
N ALA A 90 10.85 -9.46 -2.66
CA ALA A 90 10.23 -9.06 -1.40
C ALA A 90 9.53 -10.23 -0.69
N GLU A 91 9.27 -11.33 -1.41
CA GLU A 91 8.61 -12.53 -0.86
C GLU A 91 9.33 -13.09 0.39
N TRP A 92 10.66 -12.95 0.44
CA TRP A 92 11.45 -13.36 1.60
C TRP A 92 11.03 -12.65 2.90
N ALA A 93 10.36 -11.50 2.86
CA ALA A 93 9.93 -10.76 4.05
C ALA A 93 8.52 -11.18 4.54
N PHE A 94 7.80 -11.98 3.76
CA PHE A 94 6.42 -12.36 4.03
C PHE A 94 6.22 -13.88 4.08
N VAL A 95 5.04 -14.27 4.57
CA VAL A 95 4.46 -15.60 4.44
C VAL A 95 3.07 -15.43 3.85
N ARG A 96 2.77 -16.14 2.76
CA ARG A 96 1.44 -16.18 2.19
C ARG A 96 0.54 -17.07 3.03
N SER A 97 -0.62 -16.54 3.44
CA SER A 97 -1.67 -17.25 4.16
C SER A 97 -2.99 -17.04 3.43
N GLY A 98 -3.31 -17.94 2.48
CA GLY A 98 -4.42 -17.77 1.55
C GLY A 98 -4.24 -16.54 0.65
N ASP A 99 -5.20 -15.62 0.70
CA ASP A 99 -5.20 -14.36 -0.07
C ASP A 99 -4.52 -13.20 0.68
N THR A 100 -3.90 -13.49 1.83
CA THR A 100 -3.22 -12.49 2.66
C THR A 100 -1.73 -12.75 2.74
N TRP A 101 -0.96 -11.67 2.97
CA TRP A 101 0.47 -11.73 3.23
C TRP A 101 0.76 -11.25 4.65
N VAL A 102 1.43 -12.09 5.43
CA VAL A 102 1.83 -11.77 6.80
C VAL A 102 3.33 -11.47 6.81
N PRO A 103 3.76 -10.29 7.27
CA PRO A 103 5.18 -9.98 7.38
C PRO A 103 5.83 -10.87 8.45
N LYS A 104 6.93 -11.54 8.10
CA LYS A 104 7.74 -12.33 9.03
C LYS A 104 9.03 -11.62 9.44
N VAL A 105 9.48 -10.66 8.63
CA VAL A 105 10.62 -9.79 8.94
C VAL A 105 10.13 -8.35 8.93
N LEU A 106 10.21 -7.69 10.09
CA LEU A 106 9.81 -6.29 10.22
C LEU A 106 10.99 -5.35 9.94
N THR A 107 10.73 -4.25 9.26
CA THR A 107 11.70 -3.19 8.98
C THR A 107 11.37 -1.96 9.83
N LYS A 108 12.30 -1.56 10.70
CA LYS A 108 12.21 -0.28 11.41
C LYS A 108 12.48 0.86 10.44
N VAL A 109 11.57 1.83 10.42
CA VAL A 109 11.69 3.06 9.65
C VAL A 109 11.70 4.26 10.58
N ASN A 110 12.36 5.35 10.16
CA ASN A 110 12.28 6.61 10.89
C ASN A 110 10.93 7.30 10.61
N GLU A 111 10.61 8.36 11.37
CA GLU A 111 9.35 9.09 11.22
C GLU A 111 9.15 9.76 9.84
N ALA A 112 10.22 10.09 9.13
CA ALA A 112 10.12 10.67 7.79
C ALA A 112 9.73 9.60 6.77
N ASP A 113 10.41 8.45 6.80
CA ASP A 113 10.14 7.31 5.93
C ASP A 113 8.77 6.70 6.21
N GLN A 114 8.35 6.64 7.48
CA GLN A 114 7.01 6.16 7.84
C GLN A 114 5.92 7.05 7.23
N ARG A 115 6.08 8.37 7.28
CA ARG A 115 5.13 9.29 6.63
C ARG A 115 5.14 9.17 5.11
N ALA A 116 6.32 8.99 4.50
CA ALA A 116 6.42 8.79 3.06
C ALA A 116 5.74 7.48 2.63
N LEU A 117 5.91 6.42 3.43
CA LEU A 117 5.25 5.12 3.24
C LEU A 117 3.73 5.23 3.36
N GLU A 118 3.21 5.96 4.35
CA GLU A 118 1.77 6.20 4.49
C GLU A 118 1.19 6.90 3.25
N LEU A 119 1.85 7.96 2.76
CA LEU A 119 1.45 8.65 1.53
C LEU A 119 1.50 7.74 0.30
N LEU A 120 2.49 6.84 0.23
CA LEU A 120 2.58 5.85 -0.84
C LEU A 120 1.41 4.85 -0.78
N ILE A 121 1.09 4.35 0.42
CA ILE A 121 -0.02 3.41 0.61
C ILE A 121 -1.35 4.05 0.24
N ASP A 122 -1.58 5.30 0.64
CA ASP A 122 -2.79 6.05 0.29
C ASP A 122 -2.92 6.20 -1.24
N ALA A 123 -1.83 6.59 -1.93
CA ALA A 123 -1.83 6.72 -3.38
C ALA A 123 -2.08 5.37 -4.10
N LEU A 124 -1.50 4.28 -3.57
CA LEU A 124 -1.71 2.94 -4.11
C LEU A 124 -3.15 2.44 -3.88
N ASP A 125 -3.79 2.75 -2.75
CA ASP A 125 -5.17 2.36 -2.45
C ASP A 125 -6.20 3.09 -3.34
N GLU A 126 -5.84 4.27 -3.87
CA GLU A 126 -6.63 5.00 -4.86
C GLU A 126 -6.52 4.41 -6.28
N HIS A 127 -5.55 3.52 -6.55
CA HIS A 127 -5.38 2.91 -7.85
C HIS A 127 -6.47 1.87 -8.15
N ALA A 128 -7.15 1.98 -9.28
CA ALA A 128 -8.34 1.18 -9.61
C ALA A 128 -8.11 -0.34 -9.56
N ASP A 129 -6.95 -0.79 -10.03
CA ASP A 129 -6.60 -2.21 -10.09
C ASP A 129 -6.03 -2.78 -8.77
N VAL A 130 -5.76 -1.94 -7.76
CA VAL A 130 -5.19 -2.37 -6.47
C VAL A 130 -6.32 -2.82 -5.54
N LYS A 131 -6.14 -3.97 -4.90
CA LYS A 131 -7.08 -4.54 -3.94
C LYS A 131 -6.58 -4.55 -2.51
N SER A 132 -5.32 -4.94 -2.32
CA SER A 132 -4.72 -5.10 -1.00
C SER A 132 -3.25 -4.73 -1.03
N ILE A 133 -2.77 -4.07 0.02
CA ILE A 133 -1.37 -3.69 0.17
C ILE A 133 -0.88 -4.23 1.52
N PHE A 134 0.23 -4.97 1.49
CA PHE A 134 0.85 -5.55 2.67
C PHE A 134 2.26 -4.97 2.82
N SER A 135 2.58 -4.45 3.99
CA SER A 135 3.88 -3.84 4.30
C SER A 135 4.55 -4.58 5.44
N ASN A 136 5.88 -4.64 5.41
CA ASN A 136 6.69 -5.18 6.49
C ASN A 136 7.21 -4.10 7.47
N ALA A 137 6.77 -2.85 7.35
CA ALA A 137 7.20 -1.78 8.25
C ALA A 137 6.77 -2.06 9.70
N GLU A 138 7.70 -1.88 10.64
CA GLU A 138 7.40 -1.94 12.07
C GLU A 138 6.62 -0.68 12.47
N LYS A 139 5.42 -0.87 13.04
CA LYS A 139 4.64 0.23 13.58
C LYS A 139 5.29 0.67 14.90
N SER A 140 5.83 1.89 14.92
CA SER A 140 6.37 2.53 16.13
C SER A 140 5.27 3.01 17.07
#